data_AF-A0A645FHU3-F1
#
_entry.id   AF-A0A645FHU3-F1
#
_cell.length_a   1.000
_cell.length_b   1.000
_cell.length_c   1.000
_cell.angle_alpha   90.00
_cell.angle_beta   90.00
_cell.angle_gamma   90.00
#
_symmetry.space_group_name_H-M   'P 1'
#
loop_
_entity.id
_entity.type
_entity.pdbx_description
1 polymer ?
#
loop_
_entity_poly.entity_id
_entity_poly.type
_entity_poly.pdbx_seq_one_letter_code
_entity_poly.pdbx_strand_id
1 'polypeptide(L)'
;MLLERFNGVVPDTIEDLITLPGVGRKTANLICGDVYGKPAIVADTHLIRLSNRLGLVNTKYPDKIETELKKILPPEESNDFCHRCVLHGRAVCTARKAKCEDCVMNDFCPKKL
;
A
#
# COMPACT_ATOMS: atom_id res chain seq x y z
N MET A 1 -24.24 3.28 -13.66
CA MET A 1 -22.87 2.76 -13.93
C MET A 1 -22.65 1.32 -13.47
N LEU A 2 -22.65 0.98 -12.17
CA LEU A 2 -22.46 -0.43 -11.74
C LEU A 2 -23.58 -1.36 -12.24
N LEU A 3 -24.85 -1.00 -12.02
CA LEU A 3 -26.00 -1.78 -12.48
C LEU A 3 -26.05 -1.91 -14.00
N GLU A 4 -25.72 -0.85 -14.74
CA GLU A 4 -25.86 -0.78 -16.19
C GLU A 4 -24.67 -1.37 -16.96
N ARG A 5 -23.43 -1.20 -16.47
CA ARG A 5 -22.19 -1.59 -17.19
C ARG A 5 -21.50 -2.82 -16.61
N PHE A 6 -21.76 -3.13 -15.34
CA PHE A 6 -21.10 -4.23 -14.62
C PHE A 6 -22.11 -5.16 -13.94
N ASN A 7 -23.37 -5.13 -14.38
CA ASN A 7 -24.46 -6.01 -13.92
C ASN A 7 -24.64 -6.04 -12.38
N GLY A 8 -24.35 -4.92 -11.71
CA GLY A 8 -24.43 -4.79 -10.26
C GLY A 8 -23.28 -5.44 -9.49
N VAL A 9 -22.26 -5.96 -10.18
CA VAL A 9 -21.06 -6.53 -9.59
C VAL A 9 -19.95 -5.48 -9.61
N VAL A 10 -19.21 -5.37 -8.51
CA VAL A 10 -18.01 -4.52 -8.47
C VAL A 10 -16.96 -5.15 -9.41
N PRO A 11 -16.30 -4.39 -10.29
CA PRO A 11 -15.25 -4.94 -11.15
C PRO A 11 -14.03 -5.38 -10.33
N ASP A 12 -13.30 -6.38 -10.83
CA ASP A 12 -12.12 -6.94 -10.16
C ASP A 12 -10.80 -6.52 -10.82
N THR A 13 -10.83 -5.62 -11.80
CA THR A 13 -9.66 -5.06 -12.49
C THR A 13 -9.46 -3.59 -12.13
N ILE A 14 -8.21 -3.14 -12.10
CA ILE A 14 -7.90 -1.74 -11.81
C ILE A 14 -8.47 -0.82 -12.89
N GLU A 15 -8.33 -1.23 -14.16
CA GLU A 15 -8.76 -0.49 -15.34
C GLU A 15 -10.27 -0.20 -15.32
N ASP A 16 -11.09 -1.18 -14.94
CA ASP A 16 -12.54 -0.99 -14.84
C ASP A 16 -12.91 -0.18 -13.60
N LEU A 17 -12.27 -0.48 -12.45
CA LEU A 17 -12.53 0.20 -11.19
C LEU A 17 -12.28 1.71 -11.29
N ILE A 18 -11.20 2.14 -11.95
CA ILE A 18 -10.89 3.57 -12.11
C ILE A 18 -11.88 4.31 -13.02
N THR A 19 -12.72 3.60 -13.78
CA THR A 19 -13.81 4.24 -14.54
C THR A 19 -14.99 4.65 -13.67
N LEU A 20 -15.07 4.14 -12.43
CA LEU A 20 -16.12 4.46 -11.48
C LEU A 20 -15.87 5.85 -10.85
N PRO A 21 -16.87 6.75 -10.81
CA PRO A 21 -16.73 8.06 -10.20
C PRO A 21 -16.27 7.96 -8.74
N GLY A 22 -15.19 8.68 -8.40
CA GLY A 22 -14.61 8.68 -7.04
C GLY A 22 -13.62 7.55 -6.76
N VAL A 23 -13.42 6.61 -7.69
CA VAL A 23 -12.45 5.53 -7.54
C VAL A 23 -11.13 5.90 -8.23
N GLY A 24 -10.15 6.30 -7.44
CA GLY A 24 -8.77 6.45 -7.91
C GLY A 24 -7.98 5.13 -7.82
N ARG A 25 -6.78 5.10 -8.40
CA ARG A 25 -5.90 3.91 -8.43
C ARG A 25 -5.63 3.31 -7.04
N LYS A 26 -5.47 4.14 -6.01
CA LYS A 26 -5.32 3.68 -4.62
C LYS A 26 -6.54 2.86 -4.15
N THR A 27 -7.74 3.41 -4.36
CA THR A 27 -8.99 2.74 -3.98
C THR A 27 -9.21 1.47 -4.79
N ALA A 28 -8.87 1.50 -6.09
CA ALA A 28 -8.94 0.32 -6.94
C ALA A 28 -8.00 -0.80 -6.44
N ASN A 29 -6.75 -0.47 -6.07
CA ASN A 29 -5.80 -1.43 -5.49
C ASN A 29 -6.32 -2.04 -4.19
N LEU A 30 -6.97 -1.25 -3.31
CA LEU A 30 -7.61 -1.76 -2.09
C LEU A 30 -8.72 -2.77 -2.42
N ILE A 31 -9.59 -2.46 -3.39
CA ILE A 31 -10.67 -3.37 -3.79
C ILE A 31 -10.10 -4.67 -4.36
N CYS A 32 -9.17 -4.59 -5.31
CA CYS A 32 -8.53 -5.78 -5.89
C CYS A 32 -7.82 -6.62 -4.83
N GLY A 33 -7.15 -5.98 -3.88
CA GLY A 33 -6.45 -6.65 -2.80
C GLY A 33 -7.37 -7.27 -1.77
N ASP A 34 -8.22 -6.46 -1.14
CA ASP A 34 -8.99 -6.86 0.05
C ASP A 34 -10.25 -7.65 -0.29
N VAL A 35 -10.89 -7.33 -1.42
CA VAL A 35 -12.16 -7.97 -1.82
C VAL A 35 -11.91 -9.17 -2.72
N TYR A 36 -10.97 -9.06 -3.66
CA TYR A 36 -10.69 -10.11 -4.65
C TYR A 36 -9.44 -10.94 -4.36
N GLY A 37 -8.68 -10.62 -3.31
CA GLY A 37 -7.47 -11.36 -2.92
C GLY A 37 -6.35 -11.30 -3.96
N LYS A 38 -6.35 -10.29 -4.85
CA LYS A 38 -5.34 -10.14 -5.90
C LYS A 38 -4.09 -9.46 -5.32
N PRO A 39 -2.88 -9.77 -5.83
CA PRO A 39 -1.68 -9.04 -5.46
C PRO A 39 -1.84 -7.54 -5.67
N ALA A 40 -1.72 -6.76 -4.60
CA ALA A 40 -1.98 -5.33 -4.62
C ALA A 40 -1.01 -4.61 -3.69
N ILE A 41 -0.45 -3.51 -4.18
CA ILE A 41 0.36 -2.59 -3.38
C ILE A 41 -0.36 -1.26 -3.31
N VAL A 42 -0.68 -0.83 -2.09
CA VAL A 42 -1.45 0.39 -1.84
C VAL A 42 -0.49 1.44 -1.30
N ALA A 43 0.08 2.25 -2.18
CA ALA A 43 1.02 3.30 -1.81
C ALA A 43 0.32 4.50 -1.13
N ASP A 44 0.11 4.38 0.18
CA ASP A 44 -0.38 5.46 1.04
C ASP A 44 0.75 6.16 1.81
N THR A 45 0.41 7.18 2.60
CA THR A 45 1.41 7.97 3.34
C THR A 45 2.19 7.17 4.38
N HIS A 46 1.65 6.05 4.87
CA HIS A 46 2.35 5.15 5.79
C HIS A 46 3.30 4.25 5.02
N LEU A 47 2.84 3.58 3.97
CA LEU A 47 3.68 2.71 3.15
C LEU A 47 4.84 3.50 2.52
N ILE A 48 4.55 4.69 1.97
CA ILE A 48 5.58 5.58 1.41
C ILE A 48 6.65 5.88 2.46
N ARG A 49 6.24 6.32 3.66
CA ARG A 49 7.19 6.68 4.72
C ARG A 49 8.00 5.49 5.21
N LEU A 50 7.34 4.37 5.53
CA LEU A 50 7.99 3.21 6.12
C LEU A 50 8.92 2.53 5.13
N SER A 51 8.50 2.40 3.85
CA SER A 51 9.35 1.77 2.83
C SER A 51 10.63 2.56 2.59
N ASN A 52 10.56 3.90 2.61
CA ASN A 52 11.78 4.74 2.54
C ASN A 52 12.62 4.61 3.83
N ARG A 53 12.00 4.67 5.02
CA ARG A 53 12.72 4.52 6.31
C ARG A 53 13.44 3.19 6.46
N LEU A 54 12.82 2.11 5.99
CA LEU A 54 13.39 0.77 5.97
C LEU A 54 14.43 0.60 4.85
N GLY A 55 14.57 1.59 3.96
CA GLY A 55 15.51 1.54 2.84
C GLY A 55 15.11 0.58 1.73
N LEU A 56 13.83 0.19 1.67
CA LEU A 56 13.29 -0.69 0.63
C LEU A 56 13.13 0.03 -0.71
N VAL A 57 12.86 1.34 -0.66
CA VAL A 57 12.70 2.21 -1.83
C VAL A 57 13.42 3.54 -1.58
N ASN A 58 13.68 4.29 -2.65
CA ASN A 58 14.22 5.65 -2.60
C ASN A 58 13.42 6.59 -3.51
N THR A 59 12.14 6.79 -3.17
CA THR A 59 11.22 7.62 -3.95
C THR A 59 9.97 7.95 -3.14
N LYS A 60 9.37 9.12 -3.39
CA LYS A 60 8.11 9.55 -2.78
C LYS A 60 6.90 9.40 -3.71
N TYR A 61 7.13 8.98 -4.96
CA TYR A 61 6.09 8.88 -5.97
C TYR A 61 5.36 7.53 -5.87
N PRO A 62 4.02 7.50 -5.65
CA PRO A 62 3.27 6.27 -5.39
C PRO A 62 3.43 5.18 -6.45
N ASP A 63 3.37 5.55 -7.73
CA ASP A 63 3.56 4.67 -8.89
C ASP A 63 4.93 3.98 -8.89
N LYS A 64 5.99 4.73 -8.55
CA LYS A 64 7.34 4.19 -8.43
C LYS A 64 7.46 3.26 -7.22
N ILE A 65 6.82 3.59 -6.10
CA ILE A 65 6.83 2.74 -4.90
C ILE A 65 6.12 1.42 -5.18
N GLU A 66 4.95 1.45 -5.81
CA GLU A 66 4.25 0.23 -6.23
C GLU A 66 5.14 -0.63 -7.12
N THR A 67 5.82 -0.02 -8.08
CA THR A 67 6.71 -0.75 -9.01
C THR A 67 7.92 -1.37 -8.32
N GLU A 68 8.59 -0.63 -7.43
CA GLU A 68 9.75 -1.13 -6.69
C GLU A 68 9.35 -2.20 -5.67
N LEU A 69 8.27 -1.99 -4.92
CA LEU A 69 7.82 -2.97 -3.93
C LEU A 69 7.32 -4.28 -4.57
N LYS A 70 6.73 -4.22 -5.79
CA LYS A 70 6.34 -5.41 -6.56
C LYS A 70 7.53 -6.31 -6.90
N LYS A 71 8.75 -5.76 -6.98
CA LYS A 71 9.96 -6.55 -7.29
C LYS A 71 10.50 -7.31 -6.09
N ILE A 72 10.16 -6.89 -4.87
CA ILE A 72 10.77 -7.41 -3.63
C ILE A 72 9.78 -8.16 -2.74
N LEU A 73 8.49 -7.84 -2.81
CA LEU A 73 7.46 -8.49 -2.00
C LEU A 73 6.89 -9.70 -2.73
N PRO A 74 6.70 -10.84 -2.04
CA PRO A 74 5.89 -11.93 -2.57
C PRO A 74 4.48 -11.42 -2.93
N PRO A 75 3.94 -11.74 -4.12
CA PRO A 75 2.65 -11.23 -4.57
C PRO A 75 1.51 -11.47 -3.58
N GLU A 76 1.47 -12.65 -2.97
CA GLU A 76 0.48 -13.08 -1.98
C GLU A 76 0.57 -12.32 -0.64
N GLU A 77 1.75 -11.82 -0.28
CA GLU A 77 2.00 -11.06 0.95
C GLU A 77 1.89 -9.55 0.75
N SER A 78 1.84 -9.10 -0.50
CA SER A 78 2.00 -7.68 -0.87
C SER A 78 0.92 -6.77 -0.28
N ASN A 79 -0.32 -7.25 -0.22
CA ASN A 79 -1.43 -6.51 0.37
C ASN A 79 -1.31 -6.44 1.91
N ASP A 80 -1.10 -7.58 2.56
CA ASP A 80 -0.93 -7.65 4.02
C ASP A 80 0.29 -6.86 4.50
N PHE A 81 1.35 -6.77 3.68
CA PHE A 81 2.47 -5.88 3.94
C PHE A 81 2.02 -4.41 4.02
N CYS A 82 1.16 -3.95 3.10
CA CYS A 82 0.61 -2.59 3.12
C CYS A 82 -0.17 -2.33 4.42
N HIS A 83 -1.06 -3.26 4.82
CA HIS A 83 -1.81 -3.15 6.06
C HIS A 83 -0.90 -3.13 7.30
N ARG A 84 0.10 -4.01 7.36
CA ARG A 84 1.13 -4.01 8.43
C ARG A 84 1.87 -2.67 8.49
N CYS A 85 2.22 -2.06 7.36
CA CYS A 85 2.82 -0.73 7.32
C CYS A 85 1.89 0.37 7.85
N VAL A 86 0.58 0.31 7.54
CA VAL A 86 -0.40 1.26 8.09
C VAL A 86 -0.50 1.11 9.61
N LEU A 87 -0.67 -0.12 10.11
CA LEU A 87 -0.78 -0.40 11.54
C LEU A 87 0.48 0.05 12.30
N HIS A 88 1.65 -0.39 11.84
CA HIS A 88 2.93 -0.02 12.46
C HIS A 88 3.21 1.49 12.35
N GLY A 89 2.89 2.09 11.20
CA GLY A 89 3.08 3.52 10.95
C GLY A 89 2.16 4.40 11.80
N ARG A 90 1.02 3.88 12.28
CA ARG A 90 0.11 4.59 13.20
C ARG A 90 0.54 4.40 14.66
N ALA A 91 0.92 3.19 15.06
CA ALA A 91 1.21 2.88 16.45
C ALA A 91 2.64 3.25 16.90
N VAL A 92 3.63 3.03 16.04
CA VAL A 92 5.07 3.06 16.41
C VAL A 92 5.84 4.04 15.54
N CYS A 93 5.88 3.81 14.23
CA CYS A 93 6.69 4.59 13.29
C CYS A 93 5.92 5.83 12.78
N THR A 94 5.46 6.68 13.70
CA THR A 94 4.65 7.87 13.37
C THR A 94 5.45 8.90 12.56
N ALA A 95 4.73 9.80 11.87
CA ALA A 95 5.36 10.81 11.01
C ALA A 95 6.16 11.86 11.80
N ARG A 96 5.61 12.32 12.94
CA ARG A 96 6.21 13.42 13.73
C ARG A 96 7.27 12.94 14.71
N LYS A 97 6.96 11.93 15.52
CA LYS A 97 7.85 11.39 16.56
C LYS A 97 7.74 9.87 16.58
N ALA A 98 8.55 9.22 15.76
CA ALA A 98 8.61 7.76 15.72
C ALA A 98 9.16 7.23 17.05
N LYS A 99 8.53 6.19 17.60
CA LYS A 99 8.94 5.51 18.82
C LYS A 99 10.01 4.46 18.48
N CYS A 100 11.18 4.91 18.02
CA CYS A 100 12.22 4.00 17.54
C CYS A 100 12.72 3.04 18.64
N GLU A 101 12.76 3.49 19.89
CA GLU A 101 13.17 2.67 21.04
C GLU A 101 12.22 1.50 21.30
N ASP A 102 10.92 1.68 21.03
CA ASP A 102 9.89 0.64 21.17
C ASP A 102 9.68 -0.18 19.87
N CYS A 103 10.47 0.09 18.82
CA CYS A 103 10.24 -0.50 17.51
C CYS A 103 10.87 -1.89 17.38
N VAL A 104 10.06 -2.88 17.03
CA VAL A 104 10.51 -4.27 16.76
C VAL A 104 11.53 -4.39 15.62
N MET A 105 11.70 -3.35 14.82
CA MET A 105 12.67 -3.30 13.71
C MET A 105 13.87 -2.41 14.04
N ASN A 106 14.01 -1.88 15.26
CA ASN A 106 15.03 -0.88 15.59
C ASN A 106 16.46 -1.35 15.33
N ASP A 107 16.72 -2.64 15.53
CA ASP A 107 18.05 -3.24 15.42
C ASP A 107 18.60 -3.25 13.98
N PHE A 108 17.70 -3.25 12.98
CA PHE A 108 18.09 -3.31 11.56
C PHE A 108 17.53 -2.17 10.71
N CYS A 109 16.61 -1.35 11.23
CA CYS A 109 16.02 -0.25 10.50
C CYS A 109 17.06 0.85 10.24
N PRO A 110 17.39 1.17 8.97
CA PRO A 110 18.40 2.18 8.65
C PRO A 110 17.92 3.61 8.88
N LYS A 111 16.61 3.81 9.16
CA LYS A 111 16.00 5.11 9.48
C LYS A 111 16.26 6.18 8.40
N LYS A 112 16.33 5.76 7.13
CA LYS A 112 16.56 6.68 6.00
C LYS A 112 15.40 7.68 5.88
N LEU A 113 15.68 8.91 5.46
CA LEU A 113 14.68 9.94 5.20
C LEU A 113 14.46 10.11 3.71
#